data_AF-A0A6V8KU09-F1
#
_entry.id   AF-A0A6V8KU09-F1
#
_cell.length_a   1.000
_cell.length_b   1.000
_cell.length_c   1.000
_cell.angle_alpha   90.00
_cell.angle_beta   90.00
_cell.angle_gamma   90.00
#
_symmetry.space_group_name_H-M   'P 1'
#
loop_
_entity.id
_entity.type
_entity.pdbx_description
1 polymer ?
#
loop_
_entity_poly.entity_id
_entity_poly.type
_entity_poly.pdbx_seq_one_letter_code
_entity_poly.pdbx_strand_id
1 'polypeptide(L)'
;MAGDLSPQARAPQAERLAGWDHETRFPEGGAVEFLRRTIRAHPGEVTLLAIGPLTNVALLFARDPSLPALLKALVLMGGRYATAGKPEWNIRCDPLAARAVYGVPVRRHRSVGLDVTTQVAMDPAEFRRRCAGVPLLRPVLDFAEVWFAEKERLYFHDPLAAVTLFADDVCGFEAGAVTVDAATGTTAWRPAPGGPHEVATRVSPDRFFDEFFGVF
;
A
#
# COMPACT_ATOMS: atom_id res chain seq x y z
N MET A 1 -1.63 15.45 21.46
CA MET A 1 -2.76 15.84 20.59
C MET A 1 -3.07 14.67 19.68
N ALA A 2 -4.22 14.00 19.86
CA ALA A 2 -4.65 12.96 18.93
C ALA A 2 -4.87 13.61 17.57
N GLY A 3 -4.17 13.14 16.53
CA GLY A 3 -4.41 13.60 15.17
C GLY A 3 -5.83 13.26 14.74
N ASP A 4 -6.39 14.05 13.81
CA ASP A 4 -7.68 13.74 13.20
C ASP A 4 -7.64 12.33 12.57
N LEU A 5 -8.46 11.43 13.10
CA LEU A 5 -8.65 10.06 12.62
C LEU A 5 -9.85 9.97 11.66
N SER A 6 -10.38 11.11 11.20
CA SER A 6 -11.51 11.12 10.27
C SER A 6 -11.12 10.45 8.94
N PRO A 7 -12.05 9.71 8.31
CA PRO A 7 -11.86 9.18 6.98
C PRO A 7 -11.50 10.28 5.99
N GLN A 8 -10.70 9.95 4.99
CA GLN A 8 -10.37 10.89 3.92
C GLN A 8 -11.63 11.24 3.12
N ALA A 9 -12.25 12.38 3.46
CA ALA A 9 -13.50 12.82 2.83
C ALA A 9 -13.30 13.39 1.41
N ARG A 10 -12.06 13.75 1.04
CA ARG A 10 -11.73 14.35 -0.26
C ARG A 10 -10.51 13.71 -0.87
N ALA A 11 -10.61 13.33 -2.14
CA ALA A 11 -9.48 12.99 -3.00
C ALA A 11 -9.24 14.18 -3.96
N PRO A 12 -8.19 15.00 -3.76
CA PRO A 12 -7.92 16.17 -4.61
C PRO A 12 -7.84 15.84 -6.11
N GLN A 13 -7.34 14.65 -6.45
CA GLN A 13 -7.17 14.18 -7.80
C GLN A 13 -8.49 13.89 -8.51
N ALA A 14 -9.61 13.82 -7.77
CA ALA A 14 -10.93 13.70 -8.37
C ALA A 14 -11.26 14.86 -9.33
N GLU A 15 -10.60 16.01 -9.16
CA GLU A 15 -10.72 17.17 -10.06
C GLU A 15 -10.27 16.86 -11.50
N ARG A 16 -9.42 15.84 -11.69
CA ARG A 16 -8.94 15.39 -13.02
C ARG A 16 -9.86 14.39 -13.69
N LEU A 17 -10.79 13.76 -12.96
CA LEU A 17 -11.65 12.68 -13.49
C LEU A 17 -12.45 13.12 -14.72
N ALA A 18 -12.96 14.36 -14.73
CA ALA A 18 -13.73 14.89 -15.86
C ALA A 18 -12.94 14.98 -17.18
N GLY A 19 -11.59 14.90 -17.14
CA GLY A 19 -10.73 14.89 -18.32
C GLY A 19 -10.53 13.51 -18.96
N TRP A 20 -11.06 12.45 -18.36
CA TRP A 20 -10.84 11.06 -18.79
C TRP A 20 -12.14 10.28 -18.84
N ASP A 21 -12.30 9.39 -19.83
CA ASP A 21 -13.44 8.48 -19.88
C ASP A 21 -13.42 7.55 -18.67
N HIS A 22 -14.52 7.51 -17.92
CA HIS A 22 -14.65 6.68 -16.73
C HIS A 22 -16.11 6.28 -16.46
N GLU A 23 -16.28 5.18 -15.74
CA GLU A 23 -17.58 4.75 -15.25
C GLU A 23 -18.04 5.64 -14.09
N THR A 24 -19.26 6.15 -14.18
CA THR A 24 -19.89 6.97 -13.11
C THR A 24 -20.86 6.19 -12.24
N ARG A 25 -21.03 4.89 -12.53
CA ARG A 25 -21.93 3.97 -11.83
C ARG A 25 -21.24 2.64 -11.65
N PHE A 26 -21.16 2.19 -10.41
CA PHE A 26 -20.54 0.92 -10.04
C PHE A 26 -21.29 0.30 -8.85
N PRO A 27 -21.24 -1.03 -8.66
CA PRO A 27 -21.89 -1.68 -7.54
C PRO A 27 -21.26 -1.26 -6.20
N GLU A 28 -22.06 -0.74 -5.28
CA GLU A 28 -21.62 -0.41 -3.92
C GLU A 28 -21.55 -1.66 -3.04
N GLY A 29 -20.63 -1.68 -2.06
CA GLY A 29 -20.57 -2.72 -1.03
C GLY A 29 -20.14 -4.12 -1.50
N GLY A 30 -19.68 -4.28 -2.75
CA GLY A 30 -19.32 -5.58 -3.32
C GLY A 30 -17.88 -6.05 -3.04
N ALA A 31 -16.98 -5.15 -2.63
CA ALA A 31 -15.54 -5.42 -2.56
C ALA A 31 -15.19 -6.61 -1.63
N VAL A 32 -15.75 -6.65 -0.42
CA VAL A 32 -15.47 -7.72 0.55
C VAL A 32 -15.92 -9.09 0.04
N GLU A 33 -17.12 -9.18 -0.54
CA GLU A 33 -17.62 -10.46 -1.06
C GLU A 33 -16.86 -10.90 -2.31
N PHE A 34 -16.48 -9.96 -3.18
CA PHE A 34 -15.60 -10.24 -4.32
C PHE A 34 -14.27 -10.84 -3.86
N LEU A 35 -13.57 -10.18 -2.93
CA LEU A 35 -12.30 -10.67 -2.39
C LEU A 35 -12.46 -12.06 -1.77
N ARG A 36 -13.50 -12.25 -0.95
CA ARG A 36 -13.80 -13.55 -0.33
C ARG A 36 -13.97 -14.66 -1.36
N ARG A 37 -14.80 -14.45 -2.37
CA ARG A 37 -15.05 -15.45 -3.43
C ARG A 37 -13.79 -15.77 -4.21
N THR A 38 -13.02 -14.75 -4.59
CA THR A 38 -11.78 -14.92 -5.34
C THR A 38 -10.75 -15.73 -4.56
N ILE A 39 -10.51 -15.40 -3.29
CA ILE A 39 -9.53 -16.14 -2.46
C ILE A 39 -9.99 -17.59 -2.23
N ARG A 40 -11.29 -17.82 -2.01
CA ARG A 40 -11.84 -19.19 -1.83
C ARG A 40 -11.70 -20.05 -3.08
N ALA A 41 -11.85 -19.46 -4.25
CA ALA A 41 -11.72 -20.18 -5.52
C ALA A 41 -10.26 -20.54 -5.86
N HIS A 42 -9.29 -19.83 -5.28
CA HIS A 42 -7.87 -19.92 -5.61
C HIS A 42 -6.98 -20.02 -4.35
N PRO A 43 -7.16 -21.07 -3.52
CA PRO A 43 -6.45 -21.21 -2.26
C PRO A 43 -4.94 -21.39 -2.48
N GLY A 44 -4.13 -20.56 -1.83
CA GLY A 44 -2.67 -20.55 -1.93
C GLY A 44 -2.11 -19.83 -3.15
N GLU A 45 -2.97 -19.28 -4.02
CA GLU A 45 -2.57 -18.61 -5.26
C GLU A 45 -2.66 -17.09 -5.18
N VAL A 46 -3.63 -16.56 -4.42
CA VAL A 46 -3.90 -15.11 -4.36
C VAL A 46 -2.93 -14.39 -3.43
N THR A 47 -2.21 -13.41 -3.98
CA THR A 47 -1.55 -12.37 -3.19
C THR A 47 -2.47 -11.15 -3.10
N LEU A 48 -2.81 -10.74 -1.89
CA LEU A 48 -3.59 -9.52 -1.66
C LEU A 48 -2.65 -8.34 -1.45
N LEU A 49 -2.64 -7.38 -2.39
CA LEU A 49 -1.95 -6.10 -2.24
C LEU A 49 -2.94 -5.07 -1.67
N ALA A 50 -2.66 -4.57 -0.46
CA ALA A 50 -3.46 -3.51 0.16
C ALA A 50 -2.64 -2.22 0.25
N ILE A 51 -3.08 -1.21 -0.50
CA ILE A 51 -2.42 0.10 -0.67
C ILE A 51 -3.32 1.24 -0.16
N GLY A 52 -4.20 0.91 0.78
CA GLY A 52 -5.15 1.85 1.39
C GLY A 52 -5.50 1.43 2.81
N PRO A 53 -6.41 2.15 3.50
CA PRO A 53 -6.89 1.76 4.83
C PRO A 53 -7.41 0.32 4.85
N LEU A 54 -7.07 -0.42 5.91
CA LEU A 54 -7.26 -1.86 5.98
C LEU A 54 -8.70 -2.30 6.34
N THR A 55 -9.67 -1.38 6.33
CA THR A 55 -11.07 -1.63 6.73
C THR A 55 -11.67 -2.81 5.96
N ASN A 56 -11.54 -2.82 4.63
CA ASN A 56 -12.06 -3.93 3.80
C ASN A 56 -11.39 -5.26 4.13
N VAL A 57 -10.08 -5.26 4.41
CA VAL A 57 -9.32 -6.47 4.75
C VAL A 57 -9.70 -6.99 6.14
N ALA A 58 -9.87 -6.10 7.12
CA ALA A 58 -10.34 -6.47 8.45
C ALA A 58 -11.76 -7.03 8.42
N LEU A 59 -12.68 -6.40 7.68
CA LEU A 59 -14.04 -6.90 7.49
C LEU A 59 -14.05 -8.26 6.78
N LEU A 60 -13.19 -8.44 5.78
CA LEU A 60 -13.01 -9.72 5.08
C LEU A 60 -12.63 -10.84 6.03
N PHE A 61 -11.59 -10.63 6.85
CA PHE A 61 -11.11 -11.63 7.80
C PHE A 61 -12.05 -11.85 8.98
N ALA A 62 -12.76 -10.82 9.42
CA ALA A 62 -13.81 -10.97 10.43
C ALA A 62 -14.99 -11.81 9.92
N ARG A 63 -15.36 -11.64 8.65
CA ARG A 63 -16.48 -12.36 8.02
C ARG A 63 -16.14 -13.81 7.68
N ASP A 64 -14.88 -14.10 7.33
CA ASP A 64 -14.41 -15.46 7.08
C ASP A 64 -13.01 -15.67 7.71
N PRO A 65 -12.94 -16.05 9.00
CA PRO A 65 -11.69 -16.16 9.75
C PRO A 65 -10.70 -17.21 9.24
N SER A 66 -11.12 -18.08 8.31
CA SER A 66 -10.23 -19.08 7.68
C SER A 66 -9.55 -18.57 6.41
N LEU A 67 -10.00 -17.45 5.84
CA LEU A 67 -9.41 -16.84 4.64
C LEU A 67 -7.92 -16.46 4.76
N PRO A 68 -7.42 -15.91 5.89
CA PRO A 68 -6.01 -15.53 6.00
C PRO A 68 -5.05 -16.67 5.64
N ALA A 69 -5.40 -17.91 6.01
CA ALA A 69 -4.59 -19.10 5.71
C ALA A 69 -4.65 -19.54 4.24
N LEU A 70 -5.63 -19.08 3.48
CA LEU A 70 -5.78 -19.38 2.05
C LEU A 70 -5.05 -18.37 1.15
N LEU A 71 -4.56 -17.26 1.69
CA LEU A 71 -3.75 -16.33 0.92
C LEU A 71 -2.36 -16.91 0.65
N LYS A 72 -1.86 -16.69 -0.58
CA LYS A 72 -0.44 -16.87 -0.89
C LYS A 72 0.41 -15.91 -0.08
N ALA A 73 0.01 -14.64 -0.08
CA ALA A 73 0.62 -13.56 0.67
C ALA A 73 -0.36 -12.39 0.89
N LEU A 74 -0.10 -11.60 1.92
CA LEU A 74 -0.66 -10.28 2.16
C LEU A 74 0.48 -9.27 2.09
N VAL A 75 0.42 -8.32 1.16
CA VAL A 75 1.44 -7.28 0.97
C VAL A 75 0.79 -5.93 1.18
N LEU A 76 1.38 -5.13 2.06
CA LEU A 76 0.84 -3.84 2.47
C LEU A 76 1.79 -2.72 2.04
N MET A 77 1.24 -1.63 1.48
CA MET A 77 1.85 -0.32 1.62
C MET A 77 1.30 0.30 2.90
N GLY A 78 2.14 0.41 3.93
CA GLY A 78 1.71 1.02 5.17
C GLY A 78 2.70 0.86 6.31
N GLY A 79 2.50 1.68 7.34
CA GLY A 79 3.31 1.69 8.56
C GLY A 79 4.61 2.51 8.47
N ARG A 80 5.20 2.71 9.65
CA ARG A 80 6.53 3.31 9.89
C ARG A 80 7.15 2.57 11.09
N TYR A 81 8.28 1.91 10.88
CA TYR A 81 8.77 0.86 11.75
C TYR A 81 10.11 1.16 12.41
N ALA A 82 10.99 1.90 11.74
CA ALA A 82 12.36 2.15 12.20
C ALA A 82 12.63 3.64 12.50
N THR A 83 11.88 4.54 11.86
CA THR A 83 12.06 5.98 11.96
C THR A 83 11.01 6.62 12.87
N ALA A 84 11.39 7.69 13.57
CA ALA A 84 10.43 8.52 14.29
C ALA A 84 9.59 9.35 13.30
N GLY A 85 8.34 9.62 13.65
CA GLY A 85 7.48 10.46 12.83
C GLY A 85 5.99 10.24 13.13
N LYS A 86 5.15 10.92 12.35
CA LYS A 86 3.71 10.67 12.40
C LYS A 86 3.42 9.25 11.90
N PRO A 87 2.41 8.57 12.46
CA PRO A 87 1.85 7.35 11.90
C PRO A 87 1.59 7.48 10.40
N GLU A 88 1.83 6.39 9.68
CA GLU A 88 1.55 6.29 8.26
C GLU A 88 0.04 6.40 8.01
N TRP A 89 -0.35 7.00 6.88
CA TRP A 89 -1.72 7.39 6.57
C TRP A 89 -2.71 6.22 6.58
N ASN A 90 -2.42 5.14 5.85
CA ASN A 90 -3.28 3.97 5.73
C ASN A 90 -3.55 3.32 7.10
N ILE A 91 -2.51 3.17 7.93
CA ILE A 91 -2.68 2.64 9.29
C ILE A 91 -3.44 3.61 10.19
N ARG A 92 -3.16 4.92 10.08
CA ARG A 92 -3.82 5.94 10.91
C ARG A 92 -5.30 6.12 10.56
N CYS A 93 -5.69 5.95 9.31
CA CYS A 93 -7.08 6.08 8.90
C CYS A 93 -8.01 5.02 9.54
N ASP A 94 -7.52 3.80 9.77
CA ASP A 94 -8.27 2.77 10.48
C ASP A 94 -7.33 1.89 11.33
N PRO A 95 -6.90 2.38 12.51
CA PRO A 95 -5.92 1.70 13.35
C PRO A 95 -6.50 0.44 14.01
N LEU A 96 -7.82 0.37 14.17
CA LEU A 96 -8.52 -0.82 14.65
C LEU A 96 -8.48 -1.94 13.61
N ALA A 97 -8.80 -1.63 12.35
CA ALA A 97 -8.69 -2.57 11.26
C ALA A 97 -7.24 -3.04 11.06
N ALA A 98 -6.27 -2.12 11.09
CA ALA A 98 -4.87 -2.46 10.98
C ALA A 98 -4.44 -3.43 12.10
N ARG A 99 -4.78 -3.14 13.36
CA ARG A 99 -4.49 -4.05 14.48
C ARG A 99 -5.11 -5.43 14.28
N ALA A 100 -6.34 -5.50 13.78
CA ALA A 100 -7.00 -6.78 13.50
C ALA A 100 -6.27 -7.57 12.39
N VAL A 101 -5.84 -6.90 11.32
CA VAL A 101 -5.13 -7.52 10.19
C VAL A 101 -3.74 -8.03 10.58
N TYR A 102 -2.98 -7.29 11.40
CA TYR A 102 -1.71 -7.80 11.96
C TYR A 102 -1.91 -8.92 12.99
N GLY A 103 -3.13 -9.11 13.50
CA GLY A 103 -3.46 -10.17 14.45
C GLY A 103 -3.78 -11.53 13.84
N VAL A 104 -3.93 -11.63 12.50
CA VAL A 104 -4.30 -12.89 11.84
C VAL A 104 -3.09 -13.62 11.25
N PRO A 105 -3.08 -14.97 11.25
CA PRO A 105 -2.01 -15.74 10.64
C PRO A 105 -2.17 -15.78 9.12
N VAL A 106 -1.28 -15.09 8.40
CA VAL A 106 -1.13 -15.19 6.94
C VAL A 106 0.22 -15.85 6.65
N ARG A 107 0.30 -16.72 5.64
CA ARG A 107 1.51 -17.45 5.27
C ARG A 107 2.72 -16.54 5.07
N ARG A 108 2.49 -15.39 4.43
CA ARG A 108 3.50 -14.35 4.18
C ARG A 108 2.83 -12.98 4.32
N HIS A 109 3.16 -12.25 5.38
CA HIS A 109 2.59 -10.93 5.68
C HIS A 109 3.70 -9.88 5.61
N ARG A 110 3.72 -9.12 4.51
CA ARG A 110 4.75 -8.14 4.18
C ARG A 110 4.25 -6.72 4.33
N SER A 111 5.09 -5.85 4.88
CA SER A 111 4.84 -4.42 4.93
C SER A 111 5.97 -3.61 4.29
N VAL A 112 5.58 -2.70 3.41
CA VAL A 112 6.45 -1.74 2.72
C VAL A 112 6.10 -0.36 3.27
N GLY A 113 6.84 0.07 4.29
CA GLY A 113 6.52 1.24 5.09
C GLY A 113 7.19 2.54 4.63
N LEU A 114 6.91 3.63 5.37
CA LEU A 114 7.50 4.95 5.13
C LEU A 114 9.01 4.98 5.31
N ASP A 115 9.60 4.02 6.02
CA ASP A 115 11.06 3.94 6.20
C ASP A 115 11.79 3.70 4.88
N VAL A 116 11.16 3.01 3.92
CA VAL A 116 11.74 2.76 2.58
C VAL A 116 11.05 3.55 1.48
N THR A 117 9.72 3.70 1.53
CA THR A 117 8.98 4.34 0.43
C THR A 117 9.32 5.82 0.26
N THR A 118 9.72 6.53 1.33
CA THR A 118 10.16 7.94 1.21
C THR A 118 11.54 8.09 0.59
N GLN A 119 12.31 7.00 0.42
CA GLN A 119 13.59 7.02 -0.29
C GLN A 119 13.39 6.92 -1.81
N VAL A 120 12.21 6.46 -2.25
CA VAL A 120 11.85 6.30 -3.65
C VAL A 120 11.04 7.51 -4.10
N ALA A 121 11.76 8.52 -4.58
CA ALA A 121 11.14 9.79 -4.95
C ALA A 121 11.78 10.43 -6.20
N MET A 122 10.93 11.03 -7.03
CA MET A 122 11.33 11.65 -8.29
C MET A 122 10.96 13.14 -8.31
N ASP A 123 11.78 13.93 -9.00
CA ASP A 123 11.46 15.32 -9.31
C ASP A 123 10.29 15.39 -10.33
N PRO A 124 9.31 16.29 -10.16
CA PRO A 124 8.20 16.44 -11.09
C PRO A 124 8.61 16.64 -12.56
N ALA A 125 9.69 17.39 -12.83
CA ALA A 125 10.17 17.58 -14.19
C ALA A 125 10.79 16.30 -14.76
N GLU A 126 11.46 15.48 -13.95
CA GLU A 126 11.88 14.14 -14.38
C GLU A 126 10.67 13.25 -14.68
N PHE A 127 9.67 13.22 -13.80
CA PHE A 127 8.48 12.38 -14.02
C PHE A 127 7.77 12.75 -15.33
N ARG A 128 7.59 14.05 -15.61
CA ARG A 128 7.07 14.53 -16.90
C ARG A 128 7.89 14.01 -18.09
N ARG A 129 9.22 14.01 -18.00
CA ARG A 129 10.10 13.49 -19.07
C ARG A 129 9.94 11.98 -19.23
N ARG A 130 9.84 11.21 -18.14
CA ARG A 130 9.67 9.75 -18.18
C ARG A 130 8.31 9.34 -18.75
N CYS A 131 7.26 10.12 -18.48
CA CYS A 131 5.94 9.91 -19.06
C CYS A 131 5.84 10.38 -20.53
N ALA A 132 6.74 11.26 -20.97
CA ALA A 132 6.71 11.79 -22.33
C ALA A 132 6.90 10.66 -23.35
N GLY A 133 5.95 10.52 -24.27
CA GLY A 133 5.98 9.48 -25.29
C GLY A 133 5.40 8.13 -24.87
N VAL A 134 4.90 7.99 -23.63
CA VAL A 134 4.22 6.78 -23.15
C VAL A 134 2.72 7.05 -22.99
N PRO A 135 1.87 6.67 -23.96
CA PRO A 135 0.44 7.00 -23.94
C PRO A 135 -0.28 6.52 -22.67
N LEU A 136 0.10 5.35 -22.14
CA LEU A 136 -0.49 4.75 -20.95
C LEU A 136 -0.23 5.56 -19.67
N LEU A 137 0.85 6.35 -19.63
CA LEU A 137 1.20 7.19 -18.48
C LEU A 137 0.57 8.59 -18.54
N ARG A 138 -0.14 8.94 -19.62
CA ARG A 138 -0.79 10.27 -19.72
C ARG A 138 -1.82 10.54 -18.61
N PRO A 139 -2.75 9.61 -18.27
CA PRO A 139 -3.64 9.80 -17.12
C PRO A 139 -2.87 9.87 -15.81
N VAL A 140 -1.87 9.01 -15.64
CA VAL A 140 -1.05 8.99 -14.41
C VAL A 140 -0.37 10.34 -14.19
N LEU A 141 0.20 10.93 -15.25
CA LEU A 141 0.82 12.24 -15.19
C LEU A 141 -0.20 13.34 -14.86
N ASP A 142 -1.35 13.37 -15.53
CA ASP A 142 -2.39 14.39 -15.28
C ASP A 142 -2.90 14.36 -13.82
N PHE A 143 -3.07 13.17 -13.25
CA PHE A 143 -3.43 13.02 -11.84
C PHE A 143 -2.28 13.44 -10.90
N ALA A 144 -1.03 13.14 -11.27
CA ALA A 144 0.15 13.53 -10.49
C ALA A 144 0.40 15.05 -10.48
N GLU A 145 -0.02 15.80 -11.51
CA GLU A 145 0.07 17.27 -11.55
C GLU A 145 -0.65 17.94 -10.37
N VAL A 146 -1.70 17.32 -9.83
CA VAL A 146 -2.38 17.81 -8.62
C VAL A 146 -1.44 17.80 -7.41
N TRP A 147 -0.59 16.77 -7.29
CA TRP A 147 0.40 16.70 -6.22
C TRP A 147 1.58 17.65 -6.44
N PHE A 148 1.99 17.88 -7.70
CA PHE A 148 3.12 18.76 -8.00
C PHE A 148 2.86 20.22 -7.60
N ALA A 149 1.60 20.62 -7.46
CA ALA A 149 1.22 21.93 -6.94
C ALA A 149 1.52 22.10 -5.43
N GLU A 150 1.57 21.01 -4.67
CA GLU A 150 1.70 21.04 -3.21
C GLU A 150 2.98 20.36 -2.67
N LYS A 151 3.65 19.54 -3.48
CA LYS A 151 4.77 18.70 -3.08
C LYS A 151 5.98 18.95 -3.96
N GLU A 152 7.13 19.11 -3.32
CA GLU A 152 8.42 19.27 -4.01
C GLU A 152 8.87 17.99 -4.73
N ARG A 153 8.47 16.82 -4.21
CA ARG A 153 8.85 15.51 -4.76
C ARG A 153 7.66 14.58 -4.86
N LEU A 154 7.66 13.74 -5.89
CA LEU A 154 6.74 12.63 -6.05
C LEU A 154 7.29 11.40 -5.34
N TYR A 155 6.56 10.83 -4.38
CA TYR A 155 6.95 9.60 -3.70
C TYR A 155 6.16 8.41 -4.25
N PHE A 156 6.85 7.31 -4.52
CA PHE A 156 6.26 6.11 -5.12
C PHE A 156 5.90 5.08 -4.05
N HIS A 157 5.03 5.46 -3.11
CA HIS A 157 4.62 4.62 -1.99
C HIS A 157 3.99 3.29 -2.45
N ASP A 158 2.84 3.38 -3.09
CA ASP A 158 2.05 2.22 -3.52
C ASP A 158 2.73 1.47 -4.68
N PRO A 159 3.32 2.17 -5.68
CA PRO A 159 4.08 1.49 -6.72
C PRO A 159 5.25 0.66 -6.17
N LEU A 160 5.97 1.11 -5.14
CA LEU A 160 7.04 0.30 -4.55
C LEU A 160 6.49 -1.01 -3.97
N ALA A 161 5.37 -0.98 -3.25
CA ALA A 161 4.75 -2.19 -2.75
C ALA A 161 4.33 -3.15 -3.89
N ALA A 162 3.77 -2.60 -4.98
CA ALA A 162 3.39 -3.38 -6.15
C ALA A 162 4.60 -4.02 -6.87
N VAL A 163 5.69 -3.28 -7.05
CA VAL A 163 6.90 -3.79 -7.72
C VAL A 163 7.51 -4.97 -6.94
N THR A 164 7.46 -4.96 -5.60
CA THR A 164 7.97 -6.09 -4.78
C THR A 164 7.24 -7.42 -5.01
N LEU A 165 6.09 -7.42 -5.71
CA LEU A 165 5.40 -8.64 -6.11
C LEU A 165 6.10 -9.38 -7.26
N PHE A 166 6.86 -8.65 -8.07
CA PHE A 166 7.49 -9.16 -9.29
C PHE A 166 9.03 -9.12 -9.22
N ALA A 167 9.57 -8.11 -8.56
CA ALA A 167 11.01 -7.94 -8.33
C ALA A 167 11.27 -7.81 -6.83
N ASP A 168 11.47 -8.94 -6.14
CA ASP A 168 11.62 -8.97 -4.68
C ASP A 168 12.94 -8.30 -4.23
N ASP A 169 13.95 -8.26 -5.12
CA ASP A 169 15.28 -7.70 -4.87
C ASP A 169 15.31 -6.16 -4.84
N VAL A 170 14.22 -5.48 -5.20
CA VAL A 170 14.13 -4.01 -5.05
C VAL A 170 14.18 -3.58 -3.58
N CYS A 171 13.78 -4.47 -2.67
CA CYS A 171 13.76 -4.23 -1.23
C CYS A 171 14.48 -5.34 -0.46
N GLY A 172 15.11 -4.98 0.65
CA GLY A 172 15.54 -5.95 1.66
C GLY A 172 14.44 -6.13 2.70
N PHE A 173 14.13 -7.38 3.06
CA PHE A 173 13.09 -7.71 4.04
C PHE A 173 13.66 -8.41 5.27
N GLU A 174 13.14 -8.05 6.43
CA GLU A 174 13.51 -8.66 7.71
C GLU A 174 12.27 -9.15 8.46
N ALA A 175 12.38 -10.36 9.03
CA ALA A 175 11.31 -10.97 9.81
C ALA A 175 11.18 -10.34 11.20
N GLY A 176 9.95 -10.25 11.70
CA GLY A 176 9.67 -9.82 13.06
C GLY A 176 8.19 -9.82 13.42
N ALA A 177 7.86 -9.14 14.51
CA ALA A 177 6.50 -8.95 14.97
C ALA A 177 6.13 -7.47 14.89
N VAL A 178 5.05 -7.15 14.19
CA VAL A 178 4.47 -5.82 14.12
C VAL A 178 3.29 -5.76 15.09
N THR A 179 3.20 -4.66 15.83
CA THR A 179 2.02 -4.29 16.61
C THR A 179 1.51 -2.92 16.17
N VAL A 180 0.20 -2.72 16.30
CA VAL A 180 -0.46 -1.45 15.99
C VAL A 180 -1.15 -0.94 17.24
N ASP A 181 -0.83 0.30 17.62
CA ASP A 181 -1.57 1.03 18.62
C ASP A 181 -2.91 1.49 18.03
N ALA A 182 -4.00 0.91 18.54
CA ALA A 182 -5.36 1.15 18.03
C ALA A 182 -5.89 2.57 18.28
N ALA A 183 -5.29 3.34 19.19
CA ALA A 183 -5.73 4.70 19.49
C ALA A 183 -5.01 5.74 18.61
N THR A 184 -3.80 5.44 18.16
CA THR A 184 -2.93 6.39 17.46
C THR A 184 -2.59 6.00 16.02
N GLY A 185 -2.72 4.72 15.68
CA GLY A 185 -2.22 4.17 14.42
C GLY A 185 -0.71 4.00 14.36
N THR A 186 -0.01 4.17 15.49
CA THR A 186 1.44 3.96 15.55
C THR A 186 1.75 2.49 15.36
N THR A 187 2.64 2.18 14.42
CA THR A 187 3.21 0.84 14.25
C THR A 187 4.49 0.71 15.05
N ALA A 188 4.65 -0.40 15.75
CA ALA A 188 5.93 -0.81 16.32
C ALA A 188 6.35 -2.14 15.71
N TRP A 189 7.64 -2.30 15.42
CA TRP A 189 8.20 -3.54 14.91
C TRP A 189 9.34 -4.01 15.80
N ARG A 190 9.33 -5.30 16.12
CA ARG A 190 10.41 -5.97 16.83
C ARG A 190 11.00 -7.04 15.92
N PRO A 191 12.26 -6.90 15.47
CA PRO A 191 12.95 -7.95 14.73
C PRO A 191 12.92 -9.28 15.49
N ALA A 192 12.57 -10.35 14.79
CA ALA A 192 12.53 -11.70 15.34
C ALA A 192 12.65 -12.71 14.19
N PRO A 193 13.73 -13.52 14.14
CA PRO A 193 13.85 -14.59 13.16
C PRO A 193 12.62 -15.51 13.20
N GLY A 194 12.02 -15.79 12.04
CA GLY A 194 10.79 -16.59 11.95
C GLY A 194 9.53 -15.93 12.51
N GLY A 195 9.57 -14.62 12.77
CA GLY A 195 8.40 -13.84 13.17
C GLY A 195 7.28 -13.86 12.11
N PRO A 196 6.03 -13.57 12.52
CA PRO A 196 4.86 -13.69 11.64
C PRO A 196 4.78 -12.62 10.55
N HIS A 197 5.62 -11.59 10.61
CA HIS A 197 5.63 -10.47 9.68
C HIS A 197 7.01 -10.27 9.07
N GLU A 198 7.05 -9.73 7.87
CA GLU A 198 8.27 -9.22 7.24
C GLU A 198 8.11 -7.73 6.92
N VAL A 199 9.13 -6.94 7.23
CA VAL A 199 9.13 -5.48 6.99
C VAL A 199 10.28 -5.16 6.04
N ALA A 200 10.00 -4.30 5.06
CA ALA A 200 11.05 -3.74 4.20
C ALA A 200 11.96 -2.81 5.02
N THR A 201 13.26 -3.13 5.11
CA THR A 201 14.26 -2.35 5.85
C THR A 201 15.23 -1.59 4.94
N ARG A 202 15.34 -2.00 3.68
CA ARG A 202 16.19 -1.37 2.66
C ARG A 202 15.47 -1.33 1.32
N VAL A 203 15.85 -0.38 0.47
CA VAL A 203 15.36 -0.26 -0.91
C VAL A 203 16.49 0.17 -1.83
N SER A 204 16.45 -0.27 -3.08
CA SER A 204 17.27 0.25 -4.18
C SER A 204 16.40 1.11 -5.09
N PRO A 205 16.44 2.45 -4.98
CA PRO A 205 15.61 3.33 -5.80
C PRO A 205 15.88 3.18 -7.31
N ASP A 206 17.14 3.01 -7.72
CA ASP A 206 17.50 2.84 -9.13
C ASP A 206 16.89 1.55 -9.69
N ARG A 207 17.04 0.42 -8.97
CA ARG A 207 16.42 -0.86 -9.34
C ARG A 207 14.90 -0.73 -9.41
N PHE A 208 14.28 -0.02 -8.45
CA PHE A 208 12.85 0.24 -8.48
C PHE A 208 12.44 1.00 -9.75
N PHE A 209 13.15 2.07 -10.13
CA PHE A 209 12.79 2.86 -11.30
C PHE A 209 13.03 2.09 -12.61
N ASP A 210 14.08 1.27 -12.69
CA ASP A 210 14.31 0.38 -13.83
C ASP A 210 13.16 -0.61 -14.01
N GLU A 211 12.71 -1.25 -12.92
CA GLU A 211 11.58 -2.19 -12.96
C GLU A 211 10.24 -1.49 -13.24
N PHE A 212 9.97 -0.37 -12.57
CA PHE A 212 8.71 0.36 -12.73
C PHE A 212 8.55 0.95 -14.13
N PHE A 213 9.60 1.56 -14.69
CA PHE A 213 9.53 2.12 -16.04
C PHE A 213 9.79 1.10 -17.14
N GLY A 214 10.40 -0.05 -16.84
CA GLY A 214 10.70 -1.11 -17.81
C GLY A 214 9.49 -1.86 -18.36
N VAL A 215 8.31 -1.68 -17.76
CA VAL A 215 7.05 -2.32 -18.20
C VAL A 215 6.20 -1.45 -19.14
N PHE A 216 6.66 -0.24 -19.46
CA PHE A 216 5.95 0.74 -20.29
C PHE A 216 6.56 0.93 -21.68
#